data_AF-A0A2A5AIG7-F1
#
_entry.id   AF-A0A2A5AIG7-F1
#
_cell.length_a   1.000
_cell.length_b   1.000
_cell.length_c   1.000
_cell.angle_alpha   90.00
_cell.angle_beta   90.00
_cell.angle_gamma   90.00
#
_symmetry.space_group_name_H-M   'P 1'
#
loop_
_entity.id
_entity.type
_entity.pdbx_description
1 polymer ?
#
loop_
_entity_poly.entity_id
_entity_poly.type
_entity_poly.pdbx_seq_one_letter_code
_entity_poly.pdbx_strand_id
1 'polypeptide(L)'
;MAKFNRRQLFKLKLNDIVKCLHEEEVGNDNYLIRPPGAIGETEFLNKCERCHKCLEACEYDSISTLSASFGKLELTPILNPEFTACHLCSDFPCIKACPSGALQDSLKNISMATVEFNHENCLNSHGTLCDTCAMNCPHTVKAITMEGPFHKRLPVLNDNQCLGCGLCIYYCDEPNAITIKKTRQFIL
;
A
#
# COMPACT_ATOMS: atom_id res chain seq x y z
N MET A 1 11.28 10.51 -17.49
CA MET A 1 10.14 9.98 -18.26
C MET A 1 9.36 9.06 -17.35
N ALA A 2 8.17 9.47 -16.89
CA ALA A 2 7.30 8.62 -16.08
C ALA A 2 6.86 7.41 -16.92
N LYS A 3 7.18 6.21 -16.47
CA LYS A 3 6.71 4.95 -17.08
C LYS A 3 5.30 4.69 -16.55
N PHE A 4 4.28 5.04 -17.31
CA PHE A 4 2.90 4.69 -16.98
C PHE A 4 2.54 3.31 -17.53
N ASN A 5 1.89 2.48 -16.72
CA ASN A 5 1.34 1.21 -17.17
C ASN A 5 0.15 1.47 -18.11
N ARG A 6 0.02 0.68 -19.17
CA ARG A 6 -1.05 0.80 -20.20
C ARG A 6 -2.46 0.79 -19.61
N ARG A 7 -2.64 0.17 -18.43
CA ARG A 7 -3.91 0.13 -17.69
C ARG A 7 -4.24 1.43 -16.93
N GLN A 8 -3.24 2.25 -16.63
CA GLN A 8 -3.40 3.51 -15.90
C GLN A 8 -3.77 4.68 -16.83
N LEU A 9 -3.48 4.57 -18.14
CA LEU A 9 -3.68 5.68 -19.09
C LEU A 9 -5.14 6.16 -19.18
N PHE A 10 -6.11 5.25 -19.01
CA PHE A 10 -7.54 5.57 -19.12
C PHE A 10 -8.19 6.00 -17.79
N LYS A 11 -7.46 5.92 -16.67
CA LYS A 11 -7.94 6.39 -15.36
C LYS A 11 -7.44 7.79 -15.00
N LEU A 12 -6.53 8.37 -15.79
CA LEU A 12 -5.99 9.71 -15.57
C LEU A 12 -6.98 10.80 -16.01
N LYS A 13 -7.51 11.56 -15.05
CA LYS A 13 -8.20 12.83 -15.29
C LYS A 13 -7.16 13.92 -15.57
N LEU A 14 -7.57 15.03 -16.19
CA LEU A 14 -6.68 16.19 -16.43
C LEU A 14 -6.00 16.67 -15.14
N ASN A 15 -6.71 16.60 -14.02
CA ASN A 15 -6.17 16.92 -12.70
C ASN A 15 -5.07 15.95 -12.23
N ASP A 16 -5.09 14.68 -12.66
CA ASP A 16 -4.05 13.70 -12.30
C ASP A 16 -2.73 13.98 -13.04
N ILE A 17 -2.81 14.59 -14.22
CA ILE A 17 -1.65 15.11 -14.97
C ILE A 17 -1.09 16.36 -14.27
N VAL A 18 -1.97 17.25 -13.78
CA VAL A 18 -1.56 18.45 -13.02
C VAL A 18 -0.96 18.06 -11.66
N LYS A 19 -1.47 17.01 -11.00
CA LYS A 19 -0.91 16.45 -9.76
C LYS A 19 0.49 15.86 -9.93
N CYS A 20 0.88 15.48 -11.16
CA CYS A 20 2.25 15.07 -11.47
C CYS A 20 3.22 16.27 -11.64
N LEU A 21 2.70 17.49 -11.84
CA LEU A 21 3.50 18.70 -12.10
C LEU A 21 3.64 19.59 -10.86
N HIS A 22 2.72 19.47 -9.91
CA HIS A 22 2.86 20.10 -8.60
C HIS A 22 3.35 19.05 -7.61
N GLU A 23 4.55 19.30 -7.06
CA GLU A 23 5.01 18.68 -5.83
C GLU A 23 4.00 19.03 -4.72
N GLU A 24 2.96 18.22 -4.56
CA GLU A 24 2.13 18.28 -3.36
C GLU A 24 3.01 17.80 -2.21
N GLU A 25 3.29 18.72 -1.29
CA GLU A 25 3.67 18.39 0.08
C GLU A 25 2.74 17.28 0.57
N VAL A 26 3.26 16.07 0.80
CA VAL A 26 2.49 15.01 1.46
C VAL A 26 2.39 15.39 2.93
N GLY A 27 1.49 16.33 3.19
CA GLY A 27 1.04 16.72 4.51
C GLY A 27 0.08 15.68 5.06
N ASN A 28 0.56 14.46 5.27
CA ASN A 28 0.07 13.56 6.31
C ASN A 28 1.04 12.36 6.42
N ASP A 29 1.76 12.26 7.52
CA ASP A 29 2.66 11.14 7.84
C ASP A 29 1.93 9.77 7.81
N ASN A 30 0.59 9.77 7.78
CA ASN A 30 -0.29 8.60 7.80
C ASN A 30 -0.32 7.74 6.52
N TYR A 31 0.32 8.15 5.41
CA TYR A 31 0.30 7.39 4.15
C TYR A 31 1.63 6.74 3.79
N LEU A 32 2.64 6.83 4.65
CA LEU A 32 3.96 6.25 4.38
C LEU A 32 3.99 4.78 4.77
N ILE A 33 3.75 3.88 3.83
CA ILE A 33 3.89 2.44 4.06
C ILE A 33 5.30 2.02 3.64
N ARG A 34 6.06 1.34 4.50
CA ARG A 34 7.35 0.76 4.10
C ARG A 34 7.16 -0.55 3.32
N PRO A 35 8.10 -0.94 2.44
CA PRO A 35 8.07 -2.23 1.78
C PRO A 35 8.00 -3.42 2.77
N PRO A 36 7.60 -4.61 2.30
CA PRO A 36 7.60 -5.81 3.12
C PRO A 36 8.97 -6.06 3.75
N GLY A 37 8.98 -6.48 5.01
CA GLY A 37 10.20 -6.81 5.74
C GLY A 37 10.88 -5.61 6.38
N ALA A 38 10.39 -4.38 6.21
CA ALA A 38 10.97 -3.23 6.87
C ALA A 38 11.00 -3.39 8.39
N ILE A 39 12.19 -3.21 8.96
CA ILE A 39 12.41 -3.12 10.40
C ILE A 39 11.80 -1.83 10.96
N GLY A 40 11.88 -1.61 12.27
CA GLY A 40 11.31 -0.41 12.90
C GLY A 40 11.88 0.88 12.29
N GLU A 41 11.04 1.92 12.17
CA GLU A 41 11.34 3.12 11.36
C GLU A 41 12.72 3.75 11.67
N THR A 42 13.06 3.93 12.95
CA THR A 42 14.36 4.49 13.34
C THR A 42 15.54 3.65 12.85
N GLU A 43 15.46 2.32 12.99
CA GLU A 43 16.52 1.42 12.55
C GLU A 43 16.55 1.33 11.03
N PHE A 44 15.38 1.35 10.40
CA PHE A 44 15.22 1.36 8.95
C PHE A 44 15.91 2.58 8.33
N LEU A 45 15.69 3.78 8.88
CA LEU A 45 16.32 5.02 8.38
C LEU A 45 17.85 5.01 8.53
N ASN A 46 18.36 4.36 9.57
CA ASN A 46 19.80 4.23 9.80
C ASN A 46 20.45 3.18 8.89
N LYS A 47 19.74 2.09 8.57
CA LYS A 47 20.27 1.00 7.71
C LYS A 47 19.98 1.19 6.23
N CYS A 48 18.95 1.93 5.85
CA CYS A 48 18.59 2.09 4.45
C CYS A 48 19.63 2.97 3.72
N GLU A 49 20.38 2.35 2.81
CA GLU A 49 21.42 3.01 2.01
C GLU A 49 20.85 3.77 0.80
N ARG A 50 19.53 3.76 0.59
CA ARG A 50 18.86 4.39 -0.58
C ARG A 50 19.43 3.88 -1.92
N CYS A 51 19.83 2.62 -1.96
CA CYS A 51 20.48 1.99 -3.13
C CYS A 51 19.51 1.56 -4.23
N HIS A 52 18.20 1.72 -4.03
CA HIS A 52 17.11 1.37 -4.96
C HIS A 52 17.00 -0.10 -5.42
N LYS A 53 17.86 -1.01 -4.94
CA LYS A 53 17.80 -2.44 -5.31
C LYS A 53 16.45 -3.11 -5.04
N CYS A 54 15.73 -2.70 -3.98
CA CYS A 54 14.39 -3.23 -3.71
C CYS A 54 13.34 -2.76 -4.73
N LEU A 55 13.49 -1.56 -5.32
CA LEU A 55 12.63 -1.07 -6.40
C LEU A 55 12.87 -1.90 -7.66
N GLU A 56 14.14 -2.10 -8.04
CA GLU A 56 14.52 -2.89 -9.23
C GLU A 56 14.07 -4.35 -9.13
N ALA A 57 14.07 -4.90 -7.93
CA ALA A 57 13.63 -6.28 -7.67
C ALA A 57 12.10 -6.44 -7.61
N CYS A 58 11.33 -5.34 -7.58
CA CYS A 58 9.88 -5.41 -7.51
C CYS A 58 9.28 -5.59 -8.90
N GLU A 59 8.87 -6.82 -9.23
CA GLU A 59 8.28 -7.16 -10.54
C GLU A 59 7.00 -6.39 -10.88
N TYR A 60 6.35 -5.82 -9.88
CA TYR A 60 5.08 -5.09 -10.01
C TYR A 60 5.26 -3.57 -10.00
N ASP A 61 6.48 -3.05 -9.82
CA ASP A 61 6.74 -1.62 -9.64
C ASP A 61 5.92 -1.01 -8.48
N SER A 62 5.66 -1.78 -7.42
CA SER A 62 4.88 -1.36 -6.24
C SER A 62 5.66 -0.42 -5.31
N ILE A 63 6.99 -0.43 -5.40
CA ILE A 63 7.88 0.35 -4.53
C ILE A 63 8.32 1.60 -5.28
N SER A 64 8.09 2.76 -4.66
CA SER A 64 8.58 4.05 -5.13
C SER A 64 9.43 4.71 -4.04
N THR A 65 10.05 5.84 -4.35
CA THR A 65 10.84 6.62 -3.38
C THR A 65 10.14 7.91 -3.01
N LEU A 66 10.34 8.35 -1.78
CA LEU A 66 10.01 9.72 -1.39
C LEU A 66 10.88 10.74 -2.12
N SER A 67 10.30 11.92 -2.41
CA SER A 67 11.02 13.01 -3.06
C SER A 67 12.11 13.59 -2.13
N ALA A 68 13.01 14.38 -2.70
CA ALA A 68 14.06 15.07 -1.95
C ALA A 68 13.51 16.04 -0.89
N SER A 69 12.26 16.49 -1.05
CA SER A 69 11.60 17.44 -0.14
C SER A 69 11.23 16.84 1.22
N PHE A 70 11.39 15.52 1.43
CA PHE A 70 11.04 14.81 2.67
C PHE A 70 12.16 14.76 3.72
N GLY A 71 13.21 15.57 3.57
CA GLY A 71 14.28 15.69 4.56
C GLY A 71 14.91 14.34 4.90
N LYS A 72 14.86 13.90 6.17
CA LYS A 72 15.47 12.63 6.61
C LYS A 72 14.89 11.39 5.90
N LEU A 73 13.65 11.47 5.43
CA LEU A 73 12.97 10.37 4.73
C LEU A 73 13.24 10.38 3.22
N GLU A 74 13.98 11.36 2.70
CA GLU A 74 14.22 11.47 1.27
C GLU A 74 14.81 10.19 0.67
N LEU A 75 14.36 9.86 -0.55
CA LEU A 75 14.83 8.72 -1.33
C LEU A 75 14.68 7.35 -0.63
N THR A 76 13.97 7.30 0.49
CA THR A 76 13.65 6.04 1.15
C THR A 76 12.47 5.37 0.45
N PRO A 77 12.45 4.02 0.35
CA PRO A 77 11.41 3.33 -0.36
C PRO A 77 10.10 3.32 0.43
N ILE A 78 8.99 3.46 -0.29
CA ILE A 78 7.62 3.46 0.20
C ILE A 78 6.73 2.65 -0.74
N LEU A 79 5.55 2.27 -0.25
CA LEU A 79 4.44 1.75 -1.04
C LEU A 79 3.33 2.79 -1.07
N ASN A 80 2.69 2.95 -2.22
CA ASN A 80 1.43 3.66 -2.33
C ASN A 80 0.39 2.79 -3.05
N PRO A 81 -0.52 2.16 -2.30
CA PRO A 81 -1.48 1.23 -2.87
C PRO A 81 -2.58 1.88 -3.71
N GLU A 82 -2.74 3.20 -3.69
CA GLU A 82 -3.63 3.90 -4.62
C GLU A 82 -3.10 3.83 -6.05
N PHE A 83 -1.77 3.83 -6.23
CA PHE A 83 -1.13 3.73 -7.54
C PHE A 83 -0.79 2.30 -7.94
N THR A 84 -0.12 1.57 -7.03
CA THR A 84 0.28 0.17 -7.24
C THR A 84 0.42 -0.53 -5.88
N ALA A 85 -0.44 -1.52 -5.61
CA ALA A 85 -0.37 -2.30 -4.37
C ALA A 85 0.79 -3.30 -4.36
N CYS A 86 1.19 -3.75 -3.16
CA CYS A 86 2.11 -4.85 -2.98
C CYS A 86 1.41 -6.19 -3.24
N HIS A 87 2.01 -7.04 -4.07
CA HIS A 87 1.42 -8.33 -4.47
C HIS A 87 1.79 -9.51 -3.56
N LEU A 88 2.55 -9.28 -2.48
CA LEU A 88 3.03 -10.33 -1.57
C LEU A 88 3.68 -11.51 -2.31
N CYS A 89 4.70 -11.21 -3.11
CA CYS A 89 5.45 -12.22 -3.87
C CYS A 89 5.93 -13.36 -2.94
N SER A 90 5.87 -14.60 -3.41
CA SER A 90 6.12 -15.81 -2.62
C SER A 90 7.49 -15.85 -1.93
N ASP A 91 8.49 -15.18 -2.50
CA ASP A 91 9.87 -15.20 -2.04
C ASP A 91 10.45 -13.81 -1.75
N PHE A 92 9.59 -12.78 -1.75
CA PHE A 92 9.92 -11.38 -1.48
C PHE A 92 11.28 -10.92 -2.06
N PRO A 93 11.41 -10.81 -3.40
CA PRO A 93 12.66 -10.44 -4.05
C PRO A 93 13.18 -9.06 -3.59
N CYS A 94 12.27 -8.15 -3.21
CA CYS A 94 12.62 -6.86 -2.61
C CYS A 94 13.40 -6.99 -1.29
N ILE A 95 13.07 -7.97 -0.45
CA ILE A 95 13.78 -8.26 0.82
C ILE A 95 15.16 -8.83 0.50
N LYS A 96 15.23 -9.84 -0.38
CA LYS A 96 16.50 -10.49 -0.76
C LYS A 96 17.49 -9.51 -1.42
N ALA A 97 16.98 -8.54 -2.16
CA ALA A 97 17.79 -7.53 -2.81
C ALA A 97 18.37 -6.47 -1.86
N CYS A 98 17.92 -6.40 -0.60
CA CYS A 98 18.36 -5.41 0.38
C CYS A 98 19.73 -5.79 0.99
N PRO A 99 20.83 -5.09 0.63
CA PRO A 99 22.16 -5.48 1.10
C PRO A 99 22.41 -5.09 2.57
N SER A 100 21.77 -4.03 3.06
CA SER A 100 22.01 -3.47 4.38
C SER A 100 21.17 -4.12 5.49
N GLY A 101 20.25 -5.01 5.12
CA GLY A 101 19.31 -5.63 6.06
C GLY A 101 18.30 -4.67 6.67
N ALA A 102 18.01 -3.55 5.99
CA ALA A 102 16.87 -2.67 6.32
C ALA A 102 15.52 -3.36 6.08
N LEU A 103 15.48 -4.30 5.13
CA LEU A 103 14.37 -5.23 4.92
C LEU A 103 14.82 -6.64 5.36
N GLN A 104 14.03 -7.30 6.20
CA GLN A 104 14.32 -8.61 6.77
C GLN A 104 13.11 -9.53 6.68
N ASP A 105 13.36 -10.79 6.35
CA ASP A 105 12.33 -11.82 6.26
C ASP A 105 11.91 -12.27 7.67
N SER A 106 10.84 -11.67 8.18
CA SER A 106 10.15 -12.17 9.36
C SER A 106 8.64 -11.90 9.24
N LEU A 107 7.82 -12.84 9.74
CA LEU A 107 6.36 -12.70 9.74
C LEU A 107 5.88 -11.40 10.41
N LYS A 108 6.63 -10.92 11.42
CA LYS A 108 6.35 -9.64 12.09
C LYS A 108 6.60 -8.44 11.17
N ASN A 109 7.65 -8.49 10.34
CA ASN A 109 8.07 -7.38 9.50
C ASN A 109 7.39 -7.37 8.12
N ILE A 110 6.79 -8.48 7.68
CA ILE A 110 5.97 -8.53 6.46
C ILE A 110 4.67 -7.75 6.62
N SER A 111 4.18 -7.58 7.86
CA SER A 111 2.98 -6.81 8.12
C SER A 111 3.29 -5.30 8.11
N MET A 112 2.83 -4.62 7.07
CA MET A 112 3.21 -3.24 6.76
C MET A 112 2.23 -2.22 7.35
N ALA A 113 0.93 -2.52 7.26
CA ALA A 113 -0.12 -1.60 7.68
C ALA A 113 -1.43 -2.34 8.02
N THR A 114 -2.41 -1.63 8.54
CA THR A 114 -3.82 -2.03 8.57
C THR A 114 -4.66 -1.00 7.82
N VAL A 115 -5.78 -1.45 7.28
CA VAL A 115 -6.72 -0.59 6.56
C VAL A 115 -7.95 -0.28 7.42
N GLU A 116 -8.72 0.71 7.02
CA GLU A 116 -10.05 1.01 7.56
C GLU A 116 -11.04 1.11 6.42
N PHE A 117 -12.28 0.66 6.66
CA PHE A 117 -13.37 0.76 5.72
C PHE A 117 -14.26 1.94 6.08
N ASN A 118 -14.45 2.86 5.14
CA ASN A 118 -15.50 3.85 5.23
C ASN A 118 -16.76 3.27 4.57
N HIS A 119 -17.69 2.80 5.40
CA HIS A 119 -18.92 2.19 4.92
C HIS A 119 -19.86 3.22 4.25
N GLU A 120 -19.78 4.51 4.54
CA GLU A 120 -20.59 5.52 3.85
C GLU A 120 -20.22 5.63 2.36
N ASN A 121 -18.95 5.42 2.03
CA ASN A 121 -18.44 5.44 0.65
C ASN A 121 -18.50 4.05 -0.04
N CYS A 122 -18.90 3.00 0.67
CA CYS A 122 -18.95 1.65 0.11
C CYS A 122 -20.14 1.47 -0.83
N LEU A 123 -19.92 0.91 -2.03
CA LEU A 123 -20.98 0.57 -2.99
C LEU A 123 -22.12 -0.29 -2.40
N ASN A 124 -21.82 -1.21 -1.48
CA ASN A 124 -22.85 -2.04 -0.85
C ASN A 124 -23.80 -1.24 0.05
N SER A 125 -23.35 -0.11 0.62
CA SER A 125 -24.22 0.81 1.37
C SER A 125 -25.24 1.49 0.48
N HIS A 126 -24.93 1.62 -0.81
CA HIS A 126 -25.77 2.22 -1.84
C HIS A 126 -26.51 1.18 -2.69
N GLY A 127 -26.61 -0.06 -2.20
CA GLY A 127 -27.40 -1.12 -2.83
C GLY A 127 -26.74 -1.79 -4.05
N THR A 128 -25.45 -1.53 -4.29
CA THR A 128 -24.68 -2.18 -5.37
C THR A 128 -23.90 -3.36 -4.81
N LEU A 129 -24.16 -4.57 -5.34
CA LEU A 129 -23.45 -5.78 -4.93
C LEU A 129 -21.97 -5.70 -5.34
N CYS A 130 -21.06 -5.60 -4.36
CA CYS A 130 -19.63 -5.49 -4.60
C CYS A 130 -18.82 -6.30 -3.57
N ASP A 131 -17.96 -7.21 -4.01
CA ASP A 131 -17.07 -7.99 -3.15
C ASP A 131 -15.58 -7.74 -3.45
N THR A 132 -15.26 -6.71 -4.24
CA THR A 132 -13.93 -6.54 -4.85
C THR A 132 -12.81 -6.53 -3.81
N CYS A 133 -13.00 -5.89 -2.66
CA CYS A 133 -11.99 -5.88 -1.59
C CYS A 133 -11.74 -7.27 -0.99
N ALA A 134 -12.79 -8.05 -0.76
CA ALA A 134 -12.69 -9.41 -0.22
C ALA A 134 -12.12 -10.39 -1.25
N MET A 135 -12.52 -10.28 -2.52
CA MET A 135 -12.01 -11.12 -3.61
C MET A 135 -10.52 -10.91 -3.87
N ASN A 136 -10.03 -9.68 -3.74
CA ASN A 136 -8.61 -9.35 -3.93
C ASN A 136 -7.79 -9.46 -2.64
N CYS A 137 -8.40 -9.81 -1.51
CA CYS A 137 -7.65 -10.17 -0.32
C CYS A 137 -6.95 -11.52 -0.57
N PRO A 138 -5.61 -11.60 -0.51
CA PRO A 138 -4.89 -12.83 -0.83
C PRO A 138 -5.39 -14.02 -0.01
N HIS A 139 -5.57 -15.19 -0.64
CA HIS A 139 -6.09 -16.39 0.03
C HIS A 139 -5.22 -16.85 1.21
N THR A 140 -3.92 -16.58 1.16
CA THR A 140 -2.96 -16.84 2.25
C THR A 140 -3.15 -15.93 3.46
N VAL A 141 -3.86 -14.81 3.29
CA VAL A 141 -4.09 -13.77 4.31
C VAL A 141 -5.55 -13.80 4.78
N LYS A 142 -6.50 -13.72 3.85
CA LYS A 142 -7.97 -13.77 4.06
C LYS A 142 -8.45 -12.88 5.21
N ALA A 143 -7.99 -11.63 5.24
CA ALA A 143 -8.29 -10.68 6.30
C ALA A 143 -9.64 -9.96 6.18
N ILE A 144 -10.38 -10.12 5.08
CA ILE A 144 -11.64 -9.40 4.84
C ILE A 144 -12.79 -10.40 4.70
N THR A 145 -13.84 -10.22 5.49
CA THR A 145 -15.13 -10.93 5.39
C THR A 145 -16.21 -9.96 4.93
N MET A 146 -17.25 -10.48 4.26
CA MET A 146 -18.44 -9.70 3.93
C MET A 146 -19.57 -10.12 4.87
N GLU A 147 -20.06 -9.20 5.68
CA GLU A 147 -21.03 -9.48 6.75
C GLU A 147 -22.32 -8.67 6.58
N GLY A 148 -23.45 -9.25 6.98
CA GLY A 148 -24.78 -8.64 6.84
C GLY A 148 -25.65 -9.32 5.78
N PRO A 149 -26.83 -8.75 5.48
CA PRO A 149 -27.76 -9.34 4.51
C PRO A 149 -27.18 -9.24 3.09
N PHE A 150 -27.50 -10.22 2.23
CA PHE A 150 -26.90 -10.35 0.89
C PHE A 150 -26.83 -9.04 0.08
N HIS A 151 -27.88 -8.21 0.14
CA HIS A 151 -28.02 -6.95 -0.61
C HIS A 151 -27.43 -5.71 0.09
N LYS A 152 -26.87 -5.83 1.30
CA LYS A 152 -26.19 -4.76 2.07
C LYS A 152 -25.03 -5.27 2.90
N ARG A 153 -24.34 -6.32 2.43
CA ARG A 153 -23.20 -6.88 3.16
C ARG A 153 -22.03 -5.90 3.10
N LEU A 154 -21.43 -5.64 4.24
CA LEU A 154 -20.33 -4.69 4.38
C LEU A 154 -19.02 -5.45 4.66
N PRO A 155 -17.88 -4.92 4.18
CA PRO A 155 -16.59 -5.52 4.49
C PRO A 155 -16.24 -5.30 5.96
N VAL A 156 -15.80 -6.37 6.61
CA VAL A 156 -15.28 -6.40 7.97
C VAL A 156 -13.83 -6.86 7.92
N LEU A 157 -12.94 -6.12 8.59
CA LEU A 157 -11.52 -6.41 8.64
C LEU A 157 -11.17 -7.25 9.88
N ASN A 158 -10.38 -8.30 9.68
CA ASN A 158 -9.62 -8.94 10.74
C ASN A 158 -8.22 -8.32 10.82
N ASP A 159 -8.04 -7.38 11.75
CA ASP A 159 -6.79 -6.64 11.96
C ASP A 159 -5.57 -7.56 12.23
N ASN A 160 -5.80 -8.71 12.86
CA ASN A 160 -4.73 -9.67 13.18
C ASN A 160 -4.21 -10.40 11.94
N GLN A 161 -5.02 -10.52 10.90
CA GLN A 161 -4.63 -11.16 9.64
C GLN A 161 -4.14 -10.14 8.61
N CYS A 162 -4.62 -8.90 8.66
CA CYS A 162 -4.26 -7.89 7.66
C CYS A 162 -2.75 -7.59 7.65
N LEU A 163 -2.13 -7.78 6.49
CA LEU A 163 -0.71 -7.47 6.25
C LEU A 163 -0.48 -6.07 5.68
N GLY A 164 -1.53 -5.34 5.31
CA GLY A 164 -1.42 -3.99 4.75
C GLY A 164 -0.82 -3.94 3.35
N CYS A 165 -1.02 -4.99 2.54
CA CYS A 165 -0.53 -5.03 1.14
C CYS A 165 -1.23 -4.02 0.22
N GLY A 166 -2.42 -3.56 0.60
CA GLY A 166 -3.18 -2.53 -0.10
C GLY A 166 -3.89 -2.99 -1.38
N LEU A 167 -3.91 -4.29 -1.69
CA LEU A 167 -4.66 -4.81 -2.85
C LEU A 167 -6.14 -4.43 -2.82
N CYS A 168 -6.76 -4.39 -1.63
CA CYS A 168 -8.14 -3.93 -1.50
C CYS A 168 -8.32 -2.47 -1.89
N ILE A 169 -7.36 -1.59 -1.60
CA ILE A 169 -7.37 -0.16 -1.98
C ILE A 169 -7.18 -0.06 -3.50
N TYR A 170 -6.16 -0.73 -4.04
CA TYR A 170 -5.81 -0.67 -5.47
C TYR A 170 -6.95 -1.08 -6.41
N TYR A 171 -7.73 -2.09 -6.02
CA TYR A 171 -8.85 -2.59 -6.82
C TYR A 171 -10.20 -1.95 -6.46
N CYS A 172 -10.29 -1.14 -5.41
CA CYS A 172 -11.53 -0.44 -5.09
C CYS A 172 -11.72 0.73 -6.06
N ASP A 173 -12.85 0.73 -6.77
CA ASP A 173 -13.17 1.83 -7.69
C ASP A 173 -13.75 3.07 -6.97
N GLU A 174 -14.14 2.93 -5.69
CA GLU A 174 -14.69 4.02 -4.89
C GLU A 174 -13.61 4.78 -4.11
N PRO A 175 -13.46 6.09 -4.36
CA PRO A 175 -12.48 6.90 -3.65
C PRO A 175 -12.82 6.97 -2.16
N ASN A 176 -11.80 6.87 -1.31
CA ASN A 176 -11.93 6.95 0.15
C ASN A 176 -12.88 5.92 0.78
N ALA A 177 -13.24 4.84 0.08
CA ALA A 177 -13.98 3.73 0.69
C ALA A 177 -13.09 2.83 1.55
N ILE A 178 -11.80 2.82 1.26
CA ILE A 178 -10.77 2.08 2.01
C ILE A 178 -9.54 2.97 2.13
N THR A 179 -9.04 3.15 3.35
CA THR A 179 -7.85 3.97 3.62
C THR A 179 -6.87 3.21 4.51
N ILE A 180 -5.64 3.71 4.62
CA ILE A 180 -4.67 3.19 5.58
C ILE A 180 -5.02 3.74 6.96
N LYS A 181 -5.24 2.83 7.93
CA LYS A 181 -5.55 3.17 9.32
C LYS A 181 -4.30 3.41 10.14
N LYS A 182 -3.33 2.50 10.01
CA LYS A 182 -2.10 2.52 10.79
C LYS A 182 -0.98 1.80 10.03
N THR A 183 0.17 2.44 9.98
CA THR A 183 1.44 1.84 9.55
C THR A 183 2.12 1.15 10.72
N ARG A 184 2.65 -0.05 10.53
CA ARG A 184 3.26 -0.83 11.64
C ARG A 184 4.73 -0.49 11.89
N GLN A 185 5.42 0.16 10.95
CA GLN A 185 6.82 0.57 11.11
C GLN A 185 6.99 1.94 11.77
N PHE A 186 6.07 2.88 11.56
CA PHE A 186 6.08 4.21 12.16
C PHE A 186 5.43 4.17 13.55
N ILE A 187 6.20 3.75 14.55
CA ILE A 187 5.93 4.08 15.95
C ILE A 187 7.17 4.84 16.42
N LEU A 188 7.05 6.16 16.49
CA LEU A 188 8.02 7.02 17.16
C LEU A 188 7.90 6.87 18.67
#